data_AF-A0A1A9WV33-F1
#
_entry.id   AF-A0A1A9WV33-F1
#
_cell.length_a   1.000
_cell.length_b   1.000
_cell.length_c   1.000
_cell.angle_alpha   90.00
_cell.angle_beta   90.00
_cell.angle_gamma   90.00
#
_symmetry.space_group_name_H-M   'P 1'
#
loop_
_entity.id
_entity.type
_entity.pdbx_description
1 polymer ?
#
loop_
_entity_poly.entity_id
_entity_poly.type
_entity_poly.pdbx_seq_one_letter_code
_entity_poly.pdbx_strand_id
1 'polypeptide(L)'
;MCIQRHPTVSFSKNLLYSLALLHDSPNANINVNNKRASIQLFYLLLFGLGFVLSVYYFTHLASYFMRPIFQPHMNNLEEIIDAGIDILATPRTYELLHSGKFSDIHAFDKITKTVPINSFMEIINSQFAYILPQEDWDLIDRAQIHLIQPKFKYSHMCFGNYYIAFPLKVHSLFAENLNDFLLRIKESGLWSHWEEESFYIALKTKLLQLLVDDYPAEPLDMQFFLLAWIVLFCGGTLSALCFIAEILFSKYSKKVH
;
A
#
# COMPACT_ATOMS: atom_id res chain seq x y z
N MET A 1 -17.12 39.21 -55.55
CA MET A 1 -18.26 38.93 -54.66
C MET A 1 -17.89 37.72 -53.80
N CYS A 2 -17.32 37.94 -52.63
CA CYS A 2 -16.96 36.84 -51.72
C CYS A 2 -18.25 36.33 -51.06
N ILE A 3 -18.68 35.13 -51.42
CA ILE A 3 -19.76 34.44 -50.74
C ILE A 3 -19.27 34.11 -49.33
N GLN A 4 -19.63 34.95 -48.35
CA GLN A 4 -19.53 34.59 -46.94
C GLN A 4 -20.50 33.43 -46.70
N ARG A 5 -19.99 32.19 -46.80
CA ARG A 5 -20.69 31.01 -46.27
C ARG A 5 -20.70 31.15 -44.75
N HIS A 6 -21.79 31.67 -44.20
CA HIS A 6 -22.06 31.52 -42.78
C HIS A 6 -22.04 30.02 -42.43
N PRO A 7 -21.37 29.61 -41.34
CA PRO A 7 -21.38 28.23 -40.91
C PRO A 7 -22.83 27.80 -40.64
N THR A 8 -23.30 26.77 -41.36
CA THR A 8 -24.68 26.26 -41.28
C THR A 8 -24.97 25.49 -39.99
N VAL A 9 -23.99 25.34 -39.11
CA VAL A 9 -24.09 24.54 -37.87
C VAL A 9 -23.52 25.34 -36.70
N SER A 10 -24.31 25.48 -35.63
CA SER A 10 -23.91 26.19 -34.41
C SER A 10 -22.72 25.51 -33.74
N PHE A 11 -21.64 26.25 -33.51
CA PHE A 11 -20.43 25.79 -32.80
C PHE A 11 -20.76 25.13 -31.45
N SER A 12 -21.66 25.76 -30.68
CA SER A 12 -22.11 25.24 -29.38
C SER A 12 -22.73 23.85 -29.45
N LYS A 13 -23.51 23.55 -30.50
CA LYS A 13 -24.15 22.25 -30.67
C LYS A 13 -23.13 21.16 -30.97
N ASN A 14 -22.15 21.46 -31.82
CA ASN A 14 -21.08 20.50 -32.13
C ASN A 14 -20.19 20.26 -30.91
N LEU A 15 -19.90 21.30 -30.12
CA LEU A 15 -19.15 21.17 -28.87
C LEU A 15 -19.88 20.26 -27.87
N LEU A 16 -21.19 20.49 -27.66
CA LEU A 16 -22.00 19.65 -26.78
C LEU A 16 -22.05 18.19 -27.25
N TYR A 17 -22.22 17.95 -28.55
CA TYR A 17 -22.18 16.59 -29.10
C TYR A 17 -20.83 15.92 -28.92
N SER A 18 -19.72 16.66 -29.09
CA SER A 18 -18.39 16.10 -28.86
C SER A 18 -18.15 15.75 -27.39
N LEU A 19 -18.53 16.61 -26.44
CA LEU A 19 -18.40 16.32 -25.02
C LEU A 19 -19.29 15.15 -24.58
N ALA A 20 -20.51 15.09 -25.11
CA ALA A 20 -21.46 14.02 -24.83
C ALA A 20 -20.98 12.64 -25.32
N LEU A 21 -20.32 12.59 -26.48
CA LEU A 21 -19.70 11.37 -27.01
C LEU A 21 -18.43 10.98 -26.26
N LEU A 22 -17.64 11.95 -25.80
CA LEU A 22 -16.41 11.68 -25.04
C LEU A 22 -16.72 11.07 -23.66
N HIS A 23 -17.82 11.48 -23.03
CA HIS A 23 -18.27 10.97 -21.74
C HIS A 23 -19.21 9.75 -21.87
N ASP A 24 -19.37 9.18 -23.07
CA ASP A 24 -20.27 8.05 -23.34
C ASP A 24 -21.71 8.27 -22.81
N SER A 25 -22.19 9.52 -22.86
CA SER A 25 -23.46 9.87 -22.23
C SER A 25 -24.65 9.24 -22.99
N PRO A 26 -25.53 8.47 -22.32
CA PRO A 26 -26.63 7.77 -22.98
C PRO A 26 -27.72 8.73 -23.50
N ASN A 27 -27.72 9.99 -23.05
CA ASN A 27 -28.70 11.01 -23.43
C ASN A 27 -28.27 11.86 -24.64
N ALA A 28 -27.22 11.46 -25.35
CA ALA A 28 -26.73 12.16 -26.53
C ALA A 28 -27.68 11.94 -27.74
N ASN A 29 -28.71 12.77 -27.88
CA ASN A 29 -29.58 12.76 -29.07
C ASN A 29 -28.90 13.46 -30.25
N ILE A 30 -28.00 12.73 -30.92
CA ILE A 30 -27.25 13.23 -32.07
C ILE A 30 -28.04 12.89 -33.33
N ASN A 31 -28.55 13.92 -34.00
CA ASN A 31 -29.15 13.72 -35.32
C ASN A 31 -28.02 13.50 -36.35
N VAL A 32 -27.91 12.27 -36.86
CA VAL A 32 -26.89 11.85 -37.83
C VAL A 32 -27.39 11.90 -39.28
N ASN A 33 -28.67 12.22 -39.51
CA ASN A 33 -29.26 12.19 -40.85
C ASN A 33 -28.64 13.25 -41.77
N ASN A 34 -28.28 12.81 -42.98
CA ASN A 34 -27.74 13.63 -44.08
C ASN A 34 -26.47 14.43 -43.74
N LYS A 35 -25.61 13.89 -42.85
CA LYS A 35 -24.27 14.45 -42.57
C LYS A 35 -23.21 13.81 -43.46
N ARG A 36 -22.16 14.58 -43.78
CA ARG A 36 -21.02 14.13 -44.60
C ARG A 36 -20.30 12.97 -43.90
N ALA A 37 -19.90 11.94 -44.65
CA ALA A 37 -19.24 10.73 -44.11
C ALA A 37 -18.00 11.04 -43.25
N SER A 38 -17.25 12.09 -43.59
CA SER A 38 -16.09 12.53 -42.80
C SER A 38 -16.44 12.96 -41.36
N ILE A 39 -17.63 13.54 -41.16
CA ILE A 39 -18.12 13.98 -39.84
C ILE A 39 -18.60 12.77 -39.03
N GLN A 40 -19.22 11.79 -39.71
CA GLN A 40 -19.64 10.54 -39.07
C GLN A 40 -18.43 9.73 -38.61
N LEU A 41 -17.38 9.65 -39.43
CA LEU A 41 -16.11 9.02 -39.05
C LEU A 41 -15.46 9.72 -37.85
N PHE A 42 -15.48 11.06 -37.83
CA PHE A 42 -14.97 11.83 -36.69
C PHE A 42 -15.72 11.52 -35.39
N TYR A 43 -17.06 11.50 -35.43
CA TYR A 43 -17.86 11.15 -34.24
C TYR A 43 -17.63 9.70 -33.79
N LEU A 44 -17.48 8.76 -34.73
CA LEU A 44 -17.16 7.37 -34.41
C LEU A 44 -15.80 7.24 -33.73
N LEU A 45 -14.77 7.92 -34.25
CA LEU A 45 -13.43 7.91 -33.66
C LEU A 45 -13.43 8.55 -32.27
N LEU A 46 -14.19 9.62 -32.09
CA LEU A 46 -14.31 10.32 -30.82
C LEU A 46 -15.05 9.48 -29.76
N PHE A 47 -16.07 8.73 -30.17
CA PHE A 47 -16.73 7.73 -29.32
C PHE A 47 -15.77 6.60 -28.94
N GLY A 48 -15.00 6.06 -29.90
CA GLY A 48 -13.98 5.05 -29.62
C GLY A 48 -12.90 5.55 -28.64
N LEU A 49 -12.50 6.81 -28.76
CA LEU A 49 -11.58 7.45 -27.82
C LEU A 49 -12.19 7.58 -26.41
N GLY A 50 -13.44 8.03 -26.31
CA GLY A 50 -14.18 8.11 -25.04
C GLY A 50 -14.21 6.76 -24.33
N PHE A 51 -14.61 5.72 -25.05
CA PHE A 51 -14.63 4.34 -24.53
C PHE A 51 -13.26 3.88 -24.01
N VAL A 52 -12.19 4.09 -24.78
CA VAL A 52 -10.83 3.70 -24.36
C VAL A 52 -10.39 4.46 -23.11
N LEU A 53 -10.68 5.76 -23.02
CA LEU A 53 -10.36 6.57 -21.84
C LEU A 53 -11.15 6.11 -20.61
N SER A 54 -12.45 5.83 -20.76
CA SER A 54 -13.32 5.33 -19.69
C SER A 54 -12.81 3.99 -19.14
N VAL A 55 -12.48 3.04 -20.02
CA VAL A 55 -11.92 1.74 -19.63
C VAL A 55 -10.55 1.90 -18.98
N TYR A 56 -9.67 2.73 -19.55
CA TYR A 56 -8.35 3.00 -18.98
C TYR A 56 -8.45 3.60 -17.57
N TYR A 57 -9.33 4.58 -17.37
CA TYR A 57 -9.55 5.18 -16.06
C TYR A 57 -10.11 4.16 -15.06
N PHE A 58 -11.14 3.39 -15.44
CA PHE A 58 -11.76 2.40 -14.56
C PHE A 58 -10.76 1.31 -14.13
N THR A 59 -9.98 0.79 -15.08
CA THR A 59 -8.97 -0.24 -14.79
C THR A 59 -7.84 0.28 -13.91
N HIS A 60 -7.38 1.52 -14.15
CA HIS A 60 -6.37 2.15 -13.30
C HIS A 60 -6.90 2.41 -11.89
N LEU A 61 -8.15 2.87 -11.77
CA LEU A 61 -8.81 3.09 -10.48
C LEU A 61 -9.00 1.77 -9.71
N ALA A 62 -9.48 0.72 -10.37
CA ALA A 62 -9.60 -0.60 -9.78
C ALA A 62 -8.24 -1.15 -9.32
N SER A 63 -7.20 -0.98 -10.14
CA SER A 63 -5.83 -1.37 -9.78
C SER A 63 -5.30 -0.57 -8.59
N TYR A 64 -5.62 0.72 -8.51
CA TYR A 64 -5.23 1.57 -7.38
C TYR A 64 -5.85 1.08 -6.07
N PHE A 65 -7.12 0.67 -6.09
CA PHE A 65 -7.80 0.11 -4.91
C PHE A 65 -7.36 -1.30 -4.55
N MET A 66 -6.94 -2.10 -5.53
CA MET A 66 -6.43 -3.46 -5.29
C MET A 66 -4.96 -3.50 -4.87
N ARG A 67 -4.20 -2.40 -5.05
CA ARG A 67 -2.77 -2.40 -4.74
C ARG A 67 -2.56 -2.30 -3.23
N PRO A 68 -1.94 -3.31 -2.60
CA PRO A 68 -1.47 -3.15 -1.23
C PRO A 68 -0.40 -2.04 -1.21
N ILE A 69 -0.46 -1.19 -0.18
CA ILE A 69 0.48 -0.07 -0.05
C ILE A 69 1.85 -0.63 0.35
N PHE A 70 2.74 -0.75 -0.64
CA PHE A 70 4.11 -1.15 -0.39
C PHE A 70 4.89 -0.02 0.27
N GLN A 71 5.19 -0.19 1.56
CA GLN A 71 6.12 0.70 2.25
C GLN A 71 7.56 0.42 1.77
N PRO A 72 8.36 1.47 1.55
CA PRO A 72 9.77 1.32 1.19
C PRO A 72 10.48 0.50 2.26
N HIS A 73 11.41 -0.33 1.83
CA HIS A 73 12.20 -1.14 2.76
C HIS A 73 13.26 -0.26 3.42
N MET A 74 13.28 -0.24 4.75
CA MET A 74 14.24 0.55 5.52
C MET A 74 15.48 -0.29 5.82
N ASN A 75 16.62 0.14 5.29
CA ASN A 75 17.89 -0.59 5.42
C ASN A 75 18.84 0.06 6.43
N ASN A 76 18.59 1.33 6.77
CA ASN A 76 19.50 2.14 7.56
C ASN A 76 18.81 2.62 8.84
N LEU A 77 19.61 2.82 9.88
CA LEU A 77 19.12 3.36 11.16
C LEU A 77 18.58 4.79 11.01
N GLU A 78 19.21 5.60 10.16
CA GLU A 78 18.78 6.98 9.87
C GLU A 78 17.37 7.03 9.27
N GLU A 79 17.05 6.10 8.34
CA GLU A 79 15.72 6.03 7.73
C GLU A 79 14.64 5.69 8.76
N ILE A 80 14.97 4.86 9.76
CA ILE A 80 14.06 4.50 10.86
C ILE A 80 13.84 5.70 11.79
N ILE A 81 14.91 6.46 12.08
CA ILE A 81 14.85 7.68 12.88
C ILE A 81 13.98 8.73 12.17
N ASP A 82 14.17 8.93 10.87
CA ASP A 82 13.41 9.88 10.06
C ASP A 82 11.94 9.46 9.90
N ALA A 83 11.67 8.15 9.85
CA ALA A 83 10.31 7.61 9.85
C ALA A 83 9.60 7.76 11.22
N GLY A 84 10.34 8.07 12.29
CA GLY A 84 9.78 8.23 13.64
C GLY A 84 9.28 6.92 14.24
N ILE A 85 9.89 5.79 13.89
CA ILE A 85 9.49 4.46 14.37
C ILE A 85 10.30 4.12 15.62
N ASP A 86 9.61 3.84 16.73
CA ASP A 86 10.26 3.39 17.96
C ASP A 86 10.76 1.95 17.81
N ILE A 87 11.96 1.68 18.37
CA ILE A 87 12.57 0.36 18.39
C ILE A 87 12.32 -0.29 19.75
N LEU A 88 11.81 -1.51 19.76
CA LEU A 88 11.68 -2.33 20.96
C LEU A 88 12.84 -3.32 21.03
N ALA A 89 13.53 -3.30 22.17
CA ALA A 89 14.59 -4.25 22.48
C ALA A 89 14.31 -4.95 23.80
N THR A 90 14.50 -6.27 23.84
CA THR A 90 14.50 -7.03 25.10
C THR A 90 15.67 -6.54 25.97
N PRO A 91 15.53 -6.48 27.31
CA PRO A 91 16.61 -6.02 28.20
C PRO A 91 17.96 -6.69 27.94
N ARG A 92 17.95 -8.01 27.66
CA ARG A 92 19.14 -8.77 27.29
C ARG A 92 19.80 -8.28 25.99
N THR A 93 18.99 -8.04 24.96
CA THR A 93 19.47 -7.54 23.68
C THR A 93 20.04 -6.13 23.85
N TYR A 94 19.38 -5.29 24.64
CA TYR A 94 19.86 -3.95 24.94
C TYR A 94 21.22 -3.95 25.66
N GLU A 95 21.40 -4.81 26.68
CA GLU A 95 22.69 -4.98 27.36
C GLU A 95 23.80 -5.43 26.41
N LEU A 96 23.50 -6.38 25.52
CA LEU A 96 24.45 -6.84 24.49
C LEU A 96 24.83 -5.71 23.54
N LEU A 97 23.86 -4.94 23.05
CA LEU A 97 24.09 -3.80 22.15
C LEU A 97 24.92 -2.69 22.82
N HIS A 98 24.69 -2.44 24.11
CA HIS A 98 25.43 -1.42 24.86
C HIS A 98 26.87 -1.86 25.19
N SER A 99 27.08 -3.16 25.42
CA SER A 99 28.42 -3.72 25.66
C SER A 99 29.24 -3.90 24.36
N GLY A 100 28.57 -4.15 23.24
CA GLY A 100 29.16 -4.10 21.91
C GLY A 100 29.50 -2.66 21.54
N LYS A 101 30.68 -2.40 20.98
CA LYS A 101 31.09 -1.06 20.52
C LYS A 101 30.32 -0.64 19.25
N PHE A 102 29.00 -0.55 19.32
CA PHE A 102 28.18 -0.02 18.25
C PHE A 102 28.44 1.50 18.13
N SER A 103 28.64 2.00 16.91
CA SER A 103 29.11 3.38 16.68
C SER A 103 28.05 4.44 17.04
N ASP A 104 26.77 4.13 16.85
CA ASP A 104 25.66 5.10 16.94
C ASP A 104 24.70 4.84 18.10
N ILE A 105 25.23 4.33 19.22
CA ILE A 105 24.44 4.00 20.42
C ILE A 105 23.63 5.21 20.92
N HIS A 106 24.13 6.44 20.79
CA HIS A 106 23.43 7.63 21.28
C HIS A 106 22.16 7.98 20.51
N ALA A 107 22.17 7.86 19.17
CA ALA A 107 20.97 8.07 18.36
C ALA A 107 19.97 6.93 18.58
N PHE A 108 20.52 5.72 18.73
CA PHE A 108 19.79 4.49 18.96
C PHE A 108 19.06 4.46 20.33
N ASP A 109 19.72 4.90 21.40
CA ASP A 109 19.16 4.93 22.76
C ASP A 109 17.95 5.86 22.88
N LYS A 110 17.94 6.95 22.10
CA LYS A 110 16.82 7.90 22.09
C LYS A 110 15.50 7.30 21.58
N ILE A 111 15.57 6.35 20.64
CA ILE A 111 14.40 5.73 20.01
C ILE A 111 14.10 4.33 20.56
N THR A 112 14.99 3.80 21.40
CA THR A 112 14.88 2.44 21.91
C THR A 112 14.12 2.41 23.23
N LYS A 113 13.13 1.53 23.32
CA LYS A 113 12.42 1.24 24.56
C LYS A 113 12.69 -0.20 24.96
N THR A 114 13.15 -0.38 26.19
CA THR A 114 13.40 -1.70 26.77
C THR A 114 12.09 -2.25 27.33
N VAL A 115 11.56 -3.30 26.71
CA VAL A 115 10.31 -3.95 27.14
C VAL A 115 10.55 -5.46 27.22
N PRO A 116 10.15 -6.13 28.32
CA PRO A 116 10.16 -7.58 28.36
C PRO A 116 9.07 -8.10 27.42
N ILE A 117 9.49 -8.70 26.31
CA ILE A 117 8.57 -9.36 25.37
C ILE A 117 8.31 -10.76 25.93
N ASN A 118 7.07 -11.01 26.36
CA ASN A 118 6.71 -12.26 27.01
C ASN A 118 6.10 -13.27 26.05
N SER A 119 5.57 -12.80 24.90
CA SER A 119 4.96 -13.69 23.91
C SER A 119 5.19 -13.22 22.48
N PHE A 120 5.23 -14.18 21.56
CA PHE A 120 5.31 -13.93 20.13
C PHE A 120 4.12 -13.11 19.60
N MET A 121 2.95 -13.25 20.22
CA MET A 121 1.74 -12.51 19.84
C MET A 121 1.84 -11.00 20.15
N GLU A 122 2.59 -10.60 21.16
CA GLU A 122 2.86 -9.19 21.45
C GLU A 122 3.69 -8.55 20.32
N ILE A 123 4.66 -9.30 19.79
CA ILE A 123 5.46 -8.86 18.63
C ILE A 123 4.53 -8.69 17.43
N ILE A 124 3.74 -9.72 17.09
CA ILE A 124 2.86 -9.68 15.91
C ILE A 124 1.89 -8.51 15.97
N ASN A 125 1.27 -8.21 17.11
CA ASN A 125 0.21 -7.21 17.19
C ASN A 125 0.71 -5.76 17.29
N SER A 126 2.00 -5.56 17.43
CA SER A 126 2.59 -4.24 17.60
C SER A 126 2.93 -3.53 16.28
N GLN A 127 3.20 -2.23 16.37
CA GLN A 127 3.64 -1.37 15.25
C GLN A 127 5.06 -0.82 15.47
N PHE A 128 5.95 -1.64 16.05
CA PHE A 128 7.31 -1.23 16.38
C PHE A 128 8.35 -1.99 15.56
N ALA A 129 9.54 -1.41 15.45
CA ALA A 129 10.71 -2.12 14.95
C ALA A 129 11.31 -2.98 16.07
N TYR A 130 11.82 -4.16 15.73
CA TYR A 130 12.40 -5.10 16.70
C TYR A 130 13.83 -5.44 16.35
N ILE A 131 14.64 -5.65 17.39
CA ILE A 131 15.96 -6.26 17.24
C ILE A 131 15.90 -7.66 17.79
N LEU A 132 16.08 -8.60 16.87
CA LEU A 132 15.95 -10.01 17.12
C LEU A 132 17.20 -10.72 16.60
N PRO A 133 17.63 -11.81 17.25
CA PRO A 133 18.51 -12.79 16.66
C PRO A 133 17.97 -13.31 15.31
N GLN A 134 18.88 -13.80 14.46
CA GLN A 134 18.52 -14.38 13.16
C GLN A 134 17.52 -15.55 13.31
N GLU A 135 17.73 -16.42 14.29
CA GLU A 135 16.87 -17.60 14.52
C GLU A 135 15.41 -17.21 14.82
N ASP A 136 15.21 -16.12 15.58
CA ASP A 136 13.89 -15.58 15.88
C ASP A 136 13.25 -14.92 14.65
N TRP A 137 14.05 -14.28 13.79
CA TRP A 137 13.58 -13.77 12.50
C TRP A 137 13.11 -14.90 11.59
N ASP A 138 13.86 -15.98 11.47
CA ASP A 138 13.51 -17.12 10.61
C ASP A 138 12.19 -17.79 11.06
N LEU A 139 11.86 -17.71 12.35
CA LEU A 139 10.55 -18.11 12.88
C LEU A 139 9.43 -17.16 12.43
N ILE A 140 9.64 -15.85 12.52
CA ILE A 140 8.68 -14.83 12.08
C ILE A 140 8.43 -14.94 10.58
N ASP A 141 9.51 -15.09 9.79
CA ASP A 141 9.43 -15.17 8.34
C ASP A 141 8.61 -16.37 7.89
N ARG A 142 8.83 -17.53 8.52
CA ARG A 142 7.99 -18.73 8.31
C ARG A 142 6.54 -18.50 8.73
N ALA A 143 6.28 -17.77 9.81
CA ALA A 143 4.92 -17.49 10.27
C ALA A 143 4.15 -16.58 9.29
N GLN A 144 4.83 -15.73 8.52
CA GLN A 144 4.21 -14.78 7.58
C GLN A 144 4.29 -15.19 6.10
N ILE A 145 4.67 -16.45 5.81
CA ILE A 145 4.89 -16.94 4.44
C ILE A 145 3.64 -16.87 3.53
N HIS A 146 2.44 -16.88 4.12
CA HIS A 146 1.18 -16.84 3.39
C HIS A 146 0.63 -15.42 3.20
N LEU A 147 1.30 -14.40 3.71
CA LEU A 147 0.93 -13.01 3.46
C LEU A 147 1.40 -12.57 2.07
N ILE A 148 0.50 -11.96 1.29
CA ILE A 148 0.84 -11.25 0.05
C ILE A 148 1.80 -10.10 0.35
N GLN A 149 1.61 -9.44 1.51
CA GLN A 149 2.54 -8.44 2.03
C GLN A 149 3.03 -8.85 3.42
N PRO A 150 4.32 -9.21 3.57
CA PRO A 150 4.92 -9.47 4.87
C PRO A 150 4.74 -8.26 5.79
N LYS A 151 4.20 -8.51 6.99
CA LYS A 151 4.01 -7.48 8.02
C LYS A 151 5.36 -6.98 8.53
N PHE A 152 6.30 -7.90 8.72
CA PHE A 152 7.67 -7.59 9.14
C PHE A 152 8.62 -7.81 7.97
N LYS A 153 9.61 -6.94 7.83
CA LYS A 153 10.66 -7.04 6.81
C LYS A 153 12.02 -7.05 7.49
N TYR A 154 12.90 -7.95 7.04
CA TYR A 154 14.26 -8.04 7.53
C TYR A 154 15.09 -6.86 7.04
N SER A 155 15.58 -6.02 7.94
CA SER A 155 16.54 -4.96 7.59
C SER A 155 17.95 -5.53 7.56
N HIS A 156 18.76 -5.17 6.57
CA HIS A 156 20.15 -5.65 6.46
C HIS A 156 21.12 -5.06 7.50
N MET A 157 20.63 -4.36 8.51
CA MET A 157 21.42 -3.87 9.64
C MET A 157 21.91 -5.04 10.51
N CYS A 158 23.22 -5.14 10.69
CA CYS A 158 23.84 -6.12 11.57
C CYS A 158 24.45 -5.42 12.78
N PHE A 159 24.01 -5.78 13.98
CA PHE A 159 24.50 -5.23 15.23
C PHE A 159 25.65 -6.03 15.86
N GLY A 160 26.18 -7.02 15.13
CA GLY A 160 27.31 -7.86 15.52
C GLY A 160 27.02 -9.35 15.47
N ASN A 161 28.08 -10.15 15.56
CA ASN A 161 28.00 -11.61 15.55
C ASN A 161 27.88 -12.12 16.98
N TYR A 162 26.64 -12.39 17.40
CA TYR A 162 26.35 -13.03 18.67
C TYR A 162 26.01 -14.50 18.44
N TYR A 163 26.57 -15.38 19.27
CA TYR A 163 26.32 -16.82 19.19
C TYR A 163 25.59 -17.31 20.42
N ILE A 164 24.60 -18.17 20.22
CA ILE A 164 23.94 -18.89 21.30
C ILE A 164 24.79 -20.12 21.63
N ALA A 165 25.18 -20.24 22.89
CA ALA A 165 25.99 -21.34 23.38
C ALA A 165 25.47 -21.83 24.73
N PHE A 166 25.70 -23.11 25.03
CA PHE A 166 25.36 -23.67 26.32
C PHE A 166 26.38 -23.22 27.37
N PRO A 167 25.95 -22.52 28.43
CA PRO A 167 26.86 -22.11 29.49
C PRO A 167 27.29 -23.33 30.30
N LEU A 168 28.59 -23.55 30.40
CA LEU A 168 29.19 -24.62 31.20
C LEU A 168 30.12 -24.04 32.27
N LYS A 169 30.26 -24.76 33.38
CA LYS A 169 31.27 -24.42 34.39
C LYS A 169 32.66 -24.54 33.77
N VAL A 170 33.54 -23.60 34.12
CA VAL A 170 34.95 -23.63 33.71
C VAL A 170 35.57 -24.98 34.14
N HIS A 171 36.28 -25.62 33.21
CA HIS A 171 36.86 -26.97 33.37
C HIS A 171 35.85 -28.11 33.61
N SER A 172 34.63 -27.99 33.06
CA SER A 172 33.69 -29.12 33.03
C SER A 172 34.25 -30.27 32.20
N LEU A 173 34.25 -31.48 32.77
CA LEU A 173 34.65 -32.73 32.09
C LEU A 173 33.75 -33.05 30.88
N PHE A 174 32.55 -32.48 30.83
CA PHE A 174 31.58 -32.73 29.75
C PHE A 174 31.72 -31.78 28.56
N ALA A 175 32.57 -30.75 28.64
CA ALA A 175 32.61 -29.70 27.64
C ALA A 175 32.97 -30.23 26.24
N GLU A 176 34.00 -31.06 26.15
CA GLU A 176 34.46 -31.65 24.89
C GLU A 176 33.42 -32.62 24.32
N ASN A 177 32.95 -33.56 25.14
CA ASN A 177 31.92 -34.53 24.73
C ASN A 177 30.62 -33.85 24.28
N LEU A 178 30.21 -32.76 24.94
CA LEU A 178 29.02 -32.01 24.54
C LEU A 178 29.23 -31.28 23.22
N ASN A 179 30.41 -30.70 23.00
CA ASN A 179 30.73 -30.02 21.76
C ASN A 179 30.72 -31.00 20.57
N ASP A 180 31.35 -32.17 20.72
CA ASP A 180 31.34 -33.21 19.69
C ASP A 180 29.93 -33.74 19.41
N PHE A 181 29.13 -33.89 20.45
CA PHE A 181 27.73 -34.27 20.31
C PHE A 181 26.91 -33.24 19.52
N LEU A 182 27.07 -31.94 19.83
CA LEU A 182 26.40 -30.86 19.10
C LEU A 182 26.84 -30.78 17.64
N LEU A 183 28.13 -30.98 17.36
CA LEU A 183 28.64 -31.05 15.99
C LEU A 183 28.00 -32.21 15.22
N ARG A 184 27.96 -33.41 15.80
CA ARG A 184 27.32 -34.58 15.17
C ARG A 184 25.82 -34.39 14.93
N ILE A 185 25.12 -33.73 15.87
CA ILE A 185 23.69 -33.39 15.68
C ILE A 185 23.51 -32.44 14.49
N LYS A 186 24.37 -31.43 14.36
CA LYS A 186 24.30 -30.50 13.23
C LYS A 186 24.66 -31.17 11.91
N GLU A 187 25.73 -31.97 11.87
CA GLU A 187 26.17 -32.69 10.66
C GLU A 187 25.15 -33.72 10.18
N SER A 188 24.45 -34.40 11.10
CA SER A 188 23.41 -35.38 10.74
C SER A 188 22.10 -34.74 10.25
N GLY A 189 21.95 -33.41 10.35
CA GLY A 189 20.70 -32.71 10.02
C GLY A 189 19.60 -32.88 11.08
N LEU A 190 19.89 -33.55 12.19
CA LEU A 190 18.92 -33.78 13.26
C LEU A 190 18.45 -32.46 13.90
N TRP A 191 19.34 -31.46 13.94
CA TRP A 191 18.97 -30.10 14.38
C TRP A 191 17.84 -29.50 13.54
N SER A 192 17.98 -29.52 12.21
CA SER A 192 16.97 -28.98 11.29
C SER A 192 15.65 -29.75 11.37
N HIS A 193 15.71 -31.07 11.57
CA HIS A 193 14.51 -31.88 11.77
C HIS A 193 13.75 -31.48 13.05
N TRP A 194 14.47 -31.33 14.17
CA TRP A 194 13.85 -30.88 15.42
C TRP A 194 13.31 -29.46 15.33
N GLU A 195 13.98 -28.59 14.57
CA GLU A 195 13.50 -27.24 14.31
C GLU A 195 12.14 -27.27 13.58
N GLU A 196 12.02 -28.05 12.51
CA GLU A 196 10.77 -28.23 11.76
C GLU A 196 9.67 -28.87 12.62
N GLU A 197 10.00 -29.91 13.39
CA GLU A 197 9.06 -30.56 14.30
C GLU A 197 8.58 -29.59 15.39
N SER A 198 9.49 -28.79 15.94
CA SER A 198 9.17 -27.79 16.97
C SER A 198 8.23 -26.71 16.44
N PHE A 199 8.42 -26.28 15.18
CA PHE A 199 7.52 -25.34 14.52
C PHE A 199 6.11 -25.92 14.37
N TYR A 200 6.00 -27.19 13.94
CA TYR A 200 4.72 -27.87 13.82
C TYR A 200 4.01 -28.04 15.18
N ILE A 201 4.76 -28.39 16.23
CA ILE A 201 4.24 -28.48 17.59
C ILE A 201 3.78 -27.11 18.09
N ALA A 202 4.53 -26.04 17.83
CA ALA A 202 4.18 -24.68 18.21
C ALA A 202 2.87 -24.21 17.55
N LEU A 203 2.67 -24.54 16.27
CA LEU A 203 1.41 -24.30 15.57
C LEU A 203 0.25 -25.09 16.19
N LYS A 204 0.46 -26.40 16.45
CA LYS A 204 -0.58 -27.27 17.03
C LYS A 204 -1.00 -26.84 18.44
N THR A 205 -0.04 -26.35 19.24
CA THR A 205 -0.26 -25.88 20.61
C THR A 205 -0.74 -24.43 20.69
N LYS A 206 -0.89 -23.73 19.55
CA LYS A 206 -1.28 -22.32 19.45
C LYS A 206 -0.32 -21.35 20.15
N LEU A 207 0.93 -21.76 20.35
CA LEU A 207 2.01 -20.86 20.78
C LEU A 207 2.40 -19.92 19.63
N LEU A 208 2.26 -20.43 18.40
CA LEU A 208 2.46 -19.71 17.15
C LEU A 208 1.20 -19.79 16.30
N GLN A 209 0.90 -18.74 15.54
CA GLN A 209 -0.15 -18.74 14.53
C GLN A 209 0.45 -18.27 13.22
N LEU A 210 0.08 -18.94 12.13
CA LEU A 210 0.37 -18.44 10.79
C LEU A 210 -0.43 -17.16 10.57
N LEU A 211 0.26 -16.12 10.13
CA LEU A 211 -0.40 -14.89 9.74
C LEU A 211 -1.07 -15.15 8.39
N VAL A 212 -2.37 -14.89 8.35
CA VAL A 212 -3.17 -14.98 7.14
C VAL A 212 -3.59 -13.57 6.80
N ASP A 213 -3.57 -13.23 5.51
CA ASP A 213 -4.09 -11.97 5.04
C ASP A 213 -5.60 -11.95 5.28
N ASP A 214 -6.01 -11.25 6.33
CA ASP A 214 -7.36 -10.74 6.42
C ASP A 214 -7.33 -9.41 5.66
N TYR A 215 -7.80 -9.42 4.41
CA TYR A 215 -8.22 -8.18 3.75
C TYR A 215 -9.71 -8.03 4.06
N PRO A 216 -10.08 -7.46 5.22
CA PRO A 216 -11.45 -7.04 5.38
C PRO A 216 -11.71 -6.07 4.23
N ALA A 217 -12.78 -6.31 3.47
CA ALA A 217 -13.25 -5.36 2.48
C ALA A 217 -13.74 -4.13 3.23
N GLU A 218 -12.81 -3.26 3.63
CA GLU A 218 -13.13 -2.05 4.35
C GLU A 218 -13.92 -1.16 3.38
N PRO A 219 -15.13 -0.71 3.77
CA PRO A 219 -15.89 0.19 2.94
C PRO A 219 -15.10 1.48 2.76
N LEU A 220 -15.04 1.96 1.53
CA LEU A 220 -14.33 3.19 1.19
C LEU A 220 -14.89 4.37 2.01
N ASP A 221 -14.02 5.13 2.67
CA ASP A 221 -14.44 6.25 3.50
C ASP A 221 -15.11 7.36 2.67
N MET A 222 -16.08 8.04 3.24
CA MET A 222 -16.80 9.15 2.60
C MET A 222 -15.86 10.32 2.26
N GLN A 223 -14.74 10.47 2.99
CA GLN A 223 -13.71 11.47 2.69
C GLN A 223 -13.11 11.27 1.29
N PHE A 224 -13.00 10.03 0.81
CA PHE A 224 -12.50 9.75 -0.54
C PHE A 224 -13.39 10.39 -1.63
N PHE A 225 -14.70 10.45 -1.40
CA PHE A 225 -15.66 11.04 -2.34
C PHE A 225 -15.78 12.56 -2.25
N LEU A 226 -15.05 13.21 -1.34
CA LEU A 226 -15.14 14.66 -1.13
C LEU A 226 -14.88 15.46 -2.41
N LEU A 227 -13.90 15.04 -3.22
CA LEU A 227 -13.62 15.68 -4.52
C LEU A 227 -14.82 15.57 -5.48
N ALA A 228 -15.46 14.39 -5.55
CA ALA A 228 -16.63 14.18 -6.39
C ALA A 228 -17.82 15.05 -5.94
N TRP A 229 -18.02 15.17 -4.63
CA TRP A 229 -19.03 16.07 -4.06
C TRP A 229 -18.74 17.53 -4.41
N ILE A 230 -17.49 17.99 -4.28
CA ILE A 230 -17.10 19.37 -4.65
C ILE A 230 -17.43 19.63 -6.13
N VAL A 231 -17.04 18.73 -7.03
CA VAL A 231 -17.31 18.88 -8.47
C VAL A 231 -18.81 18.93 -8.75
N LEU A 232 -19.61 18.09 -8.08
CA LEU A 232 -21.06 18.06 -8.25
C LEU A 232 -21.72 19.37 -7.78
N PHE A 233 -21.35 19.86 -6.59
CA PHE A 233 -21.89 21.12 -6.07
C PHE A 233 -21.44 22.32 -6.90
N CYS A 234 -20.16 22.41 -7.26
CA CYS A 234 -19.65 23.49 -8.12
C CYS A 234 -20.30 23.46 -9.51
N GLY A 235 -20.43 22.28 -10.13
CA GLY A 235 -21.08 22.14 -11.43
C GLY A 235 -22.58 22.46 -11.39
N GLY A 236 -23.28 21.98 -10.35
CA GLY A 236 -24.71 22.23 -10.16
C GLY A 236 -25.02 23.71 -9.91
N THR A 237 -24.23 24.37 -9.06
CA THR A 237 -24.38 25.81 -8.80
C THR A 237 -24.10 26.65 -10.05
N LEU A 238 -23.05 26.32 -10.81
CA LEU A 238 -22.75 27.00 -12.07
C LEU A 238 -23.87 26.83 -13.10
N SER A 239 -24.42 25.61 -13.25
CA SER A 239 -25.54 25.34 -14.14
C SER A 239 -26.79 26.14 -13.75
N ALA A 240 -27.12 26.20 -12.45
CA ALA A 240 -28.23 27.00 -11.94
C ALA A 240 -28.05 28.51 -12.21
N LEU A 241 -26.84 29.04 -12.03
CA LEU A 241 -26.51 30.44 -12.34
C LEU A 241 -26.67 30.75 -13.83
N CYS A 242 -26.17 29.88 -14.71
CA CYS A 242 -26.35 30.01 -16.16
C CYS A 242 -27.84 30.02 -16.54
N PHE A 243 -28.64 29.11 -15.97
CA PHE A 243 -30.07 29.05 -16.23
C PHE A 243 -30.83 30.32 -15.79
N ILE A 244 -30.48 30.87 -14.62
CA ILE A 244 -31.05 32.14 -14.14
C ILE A 244 -30.66 33.28 -15.07
N ALA A 245 -29.40 33.34 -15.51
CA ALA A 245 -28.92 34.35 -16.45
C ALA A 245 -29.67 34.28 -17.79
N GLU A 246 -29.90 33.09 -18.34
CA GLU A 246 -30.69 32.90 -19.56
C GLU A 246 -32.12 33.41 -19.42
N ILE A 247 -32.78 33.15 -18.28
CA ILE A 247 -34.14 33.65 -18.01
C ILE A 247 -34.16 35.18 -17.92
N LEU A 248 -33.20 35.78 -17.22
CA LEU A 248 -33.10 37.24 -17.08
C LEU A 248 -32.86 37.90 -18.43
N PHE A 249 -31.96 37.35 -19.24
CA PHE A 249 -31.67 37.85 -20.58
C PHE A 249 -32.89 37.72 -21.51
N SER A 250 -33.61 36.60 -21.45
CA SER A 250 -34.86 36.40 -22.20
C SER A 250 -35.96 37.39 -21.80
N LYS A 251 -36.12 37.67 -20.50
CA LYS A 251 -37.05 38.69 -20.00
C LYS A 251 -36.66 40.10 -20.42
N TYR A 252 -35.37 40.43 -20.40
CA TYR A 252 -34.87 41.74 -20.82
C TYR A 252 -35.07 41.95 -22.33
N SER A 253 -34.73 40.95 -23.14
CA SER A 253 -34.92 40.97 -24.60
C SER A 253 -36.40 41.14 -24.99
N LYS A 254 -37.33 40.48 -24.29
CA LYS A 254 -38.78 40.66 -24.49
C LYS A 254 -39.35 42.01 -24.04
N LYS A 255 -38.60 42.80 -23.26
CA LYS A 255 -39.03 44.11 -22.75
C LYS A 255 -38.51 45.27 -23.61
N VAL A 256 -37.55 45.00 -24.50
CA VAL A 256 -36.93 45.97 -25.43
C VAL A 256 -37.58 45.94 -26.83
N HIS A 257 -38.43 44.94 -27.09
CA HIS A 257 -39.43 44.94 -28.18
C HIS A 257 -40.82 45.20 -27.62
#